data_AF-V5I3M2-F1
#
_entry.id   AF-V5I3M2-F1
#
_cell.length_a   1.000
_cell.length_b   1.000
_cell.length_c   1.000
_cell.angle_alpha   90.00
_cell.angle_beta   90.00
_cell.angle_gamma   90.00
#
_symmetry.space_group_name_H-M   'P 1'
#
loop_
_entity.id
_entity.type
_entity.pdbx_description
1 polymer ?
#
loop_
_entity_poly.entity_id
_entity_poly.type
_entity_poly.pdbx_seq_one_letter_code
_entity_poly.pdbx_strand_id
1 'polypeptide(L)'
;IHATHCSTGLASYMRSRCAGLNLEFVELLDCKFTCQGKNSMGQTQITTLYLANGLPCGPCEQCCDGVCTPVQFSSQDPSTPISCAK
;
A
#
# COMPACT_ATOMS: atom_id res chain seq x y z
N ILE A 1 13.96 5.10 13.90
CA ILE A 1 13.03 5.74 12.94
C ILE A 1 11.70 5.91 13.68
N HIS A 2 11.22 7.13 13.86
CA HIS A 2 9.96 7.38 14.57
C HIS A 2 8.76 7.00 13.71
N ALA A 3 7.71 6.42 14.30
CA ALA A 3 6.48 6.01 13.60
C ALA A 3 5.87 7.17 12.77
N THR A 4 5.99 8.41 13.26
CA THR A 4 5.55 9.63 12.56
C THR A 4 6.26 9.86 11.22
N HIS A 5 7.54 9.48 11.12
CA HIS A 5 8.29 9.62 9.87
C HIS A 5 7.82 8.58 8.83
N CYS A 6 7.52 7.36 9.27
CA CYS A 6 6.95 6.32 8.41
C CYS A 6 5.54 6.68 7.92
N SER A 7 4.66 7.13 8.81
CA SER A 7 3.30 7.52 8.43
C SER A 7 3.29 8.73 7.48
N THR A 8 4.17 9.71 7.71
CA THR A 8 4.32 10.86 6.80
C THR A 8 4.85 10.43 5.43
N GLY A 9 5.87 9.56 5.41
CA GLY A 9 6.44 9.03 4.17
C GLY A 9 5.41 8.26 3.35
N LEU A 10 4.65 7.35 3.99
CA LEU A 10 3.61 6.58 3.33
C LEU A 10 2.49 7.48 2.77
N ALA A 11 2.03 8.46 3.56
CA ALA A 11 1.02 9.42 3.11
C ALA A 11 1.53 10.25 1.90
N SER A 12 2.79 10.69 1.93
CA SER A 12 3.40 11.40 0.80
C SER A 12 3.46 10.53 -0.44
N TYR A 13 3.88 9.27 -0.31
CA TYR A 13 3.92 8.32 -1.42
C TYR A 13 2.54 8.14 -2.08
N MET A 14 1.50 7.87 -1.29
CA MET A 14 0.14 7.68 -1.81
C MET A 14 -0.38 8.93 -2.52
N ARG A 15 -0.18 10.12 -1.93
CA ARG A 15 -0.56 11.39 -2.57
C ARG A 15 0.18 11.62 -3.88
N SER A 16 1.49 11.37 -3.94
CA SER A 16 2.28 11.49 -5.17
C SER A 16 1.80 10.51 -6.25
N ARG A 17 1.43 9.29 -5.87
CA ARG A 17 0.87 8.29 -6.80
C ARG A 17 -0.48 8.73 -7.36
N CYS A 18 -1.38 9.24 -6.53
CA CYS A 18 -2.67 9.76 -7.00
C CYS A 18 -2.48 11.01 -7.90
N ALA A 19 -1.59 11.93 -7.51
CA ALA A 19 -1.30 13.13 -8.28
C ALA A 19 -0.76 12.81 -9.67
N GLY A 20 0.05 11.76 -9.83
CA GLY A 20 0.51 11.28 -11.13
C GLY A 20 -0.61 10.79 -12.06
N LEU A 21 -1.80 10.51 -11.51
CA LEU A 21 -3.01 10.18 -12.26
C LEU A 21 -3.97 11.36 -12.43
N ASN A 22 -3.60 12.56 -11.98
CA ASN A 22 -4.48 13.73 -11.82
C ASN A 22 -5.68 13.46 -10.90
N LEU A 23 -5.49 12.64 -9.86
CA LEU A 23 -6.48 12.30 -8.85
C LEU A 23 -5.97 12.69 -7.46
N GLU A 24 -6.88 12.81 -6.50
CA GLU A 24 -6.57 13.09 -5.09
C GLU A 24 -6.64 11.81 -4.27
N PHE A 25 -5.78 11.69 -3.25
CA PHE A 25 -5.86 10.61 -2.27
C PHE A 25 -7.10 10.81 -1.39
N VAL A 26 -7.88 9.73 -1.23
CA VAL A 26 -9.09 9.73 -0.39
C VAL A 26 -8.84 8.96 0.90
N GLU A 27 -8.48 7.68 0.76
CA GLU A 27 -8.37 6.77 1.90
C GLU A 27 -7.36 5.66 1.64
N LEU A 28 -6.85 5.08 2.73
CA LEU A 28 -6.07 3.86 2.78
C LEU A 28 -6.88 2.84 3.57
N LEU A 29 -7.10 1.66 2.99
CA LEU A 29 -7.71 0.51 3.64
C LEU A 29 -6.83 -0.72 3.37
N ASP A 30 -6.35 -1.36 4.42
CA ASP A 30 -5.36 -2.43 4.37
C ASP A 30 -4.13 -2.04 3.52
N CYS A 31 -3.94 -2.74 2.40
CA CYS A 31 -2.86 -2.55 1.45
C CYS A 31 -3.32 -1.88 0.16
N LYS A 32 -4.48 -1.21 0.19
CA LYS A 32 -5.08 -0.52 -0.95
C LYS A 32 -5.37 0.92 -0.60
N PHE A 33 -5.13 1.81 -1.53
CA PHE A 33 -5.54 3.21 -1.37
C PHE A 33 -6.34 3.68 -2.57
N THR A 34 -7.33 4.52 -2.27
CA THR A 34 -8.25 5.06 -3.24
C THR A 34 -7.81 6.45 -3.65
N CYS A 35 -7.70 6.65 -4.97
CA CYS A 35 -7.55 7.94 -5.59
C CYS A 35 -8.87 8.33 -6.28
N GLN A 36 -9.34 9.55 -6.10
CA GLN A 36 -10.58 10.04 -6.70
C GLN A 36 -10.39 11.44 -7.30
N GLY A 37 -11.12 11.73 -8.36
CA GLY A 37 -11.10 13.03 -9.01
C GLY A 37 -12.03 13.08 -10.21
N LYS A 38 -11.71 13.93 -11.18
CA LYS A 38 -12.43 14.02 -12.45
C LYS A 38 -11.50 13.71 -13.62
N ASN A 39 -11.99 12.95 -14.59
CA ASN A 39 -11.28 12.73 -15.85
C ASN A 39 -11.38 13.96 -16.77
N SER A 40 -10.74 13.88 -17.94
CA SER A 40 -10.76 14.95 -18.96
C SER A 40 -12.16 15.29 -19.50
N MET A 41 -13.14 14.42 -19.29
CA MET A 41 -14.55 14.65 -19.65
C MET A 41 -15.38 15.22 -18.49
N GLY A 42 -14.75 15.53 -17.35
CA GLY A 42 -15.41 16.06 -16.15
C GLY A 42 -16.22 15.03 -15.36
N GLN A 43 -16.11 13.74 -15.69
CA GLN A 43 -16.79 12.64 -15.01
C GLN A 43 -15.97 12.19 -13.80
N THR A 44 -16.66 11.74 -12.75
CA THR A 44 -16.00 11.17 -11.56
C THR A 44 -15.19 9.94 -11.97
N GLN A 45 -13.91 9.95 -11.59
CA GLN A 45 -12.99 8.84 -11.75
C GLN A 45 -12.54 8.38 -10.36
N ILE A 46 -12.64 7.08 -10.11
CA ILE A 46 -12.15 6.44 -8.90
C ILE A 46 -11.19 5.33 -9.33
N THR A 47 -9.99 5.32 -8.75
CA THR A 47 -8.96 4.33 -9.02
C THR A 47 -8.43 3.79 -7.69
N THR A 48 -8.40 2.48 -7.54
CA THR A 48 -7.76 1.82 -6.40
C THR A 48 -6.38 1.34 -6.79
N LEU A 49 -5.38 1.69 -5.99
CA LEU A 49 -3.98 1.29 -6.16
C LEU A 49 -3.52 0.44 -4.98
N TYR A 50 -2.52 -0.41 -5.20
CA TYR A 50 -1.96 -1.28 -4.16
C TYR A 50 -0.67 -0.69 -3.60
N LEU A 51 -0.46 -0.86 -2.30
CA LEU A 51 0.85 -0.73 -1.68
C LEU A 51 1.80 -1.81 -2.21
N ALA A 52 3.09 -1.53 -2.16
CA ALA A 52 4.11 -2.48 -2.60
C ALA A 52 4.06 -3.77 -1.79
N ASN A 53 4.27 -4.90 -2.47
CA ASN A 53 4.33 -6.20 -1.80
C ASN A 53 5.46 -6.24 -0.77
N GLY A 54 5.23 -6.92 0.36
CA GLY A 54 6.15 -7.00 1.49
C GLY A 54 6.11 -5.82 2.46
N LEU A 55 5.36 -4.75 2.18
CA LEU A 55 5.18 -3.66 3.16
C LEU A 55 4.44 -4.17 4.40
N PRO A 56 4.86 -3.78 5.61
CA PRO A 56 4.16 -4.15 6.84
C PRO A 56 2.79 -3.46 6.89
N CYS A 57 1.74 -4.24 7.13
CA CYS A 57 0.37 -3.75 7.28
C CYS A 57 -0.25 -4.08 8.65
N GLY A 58 0.45 -4.88 9.45
CA GLY A 58 0.05 -5.26 10.80
C GLY A 58 1.13 -6.10 11.51
N PRO A 59 0.90 -6.49 12.77
CA PRO A 59 1.81 -7.37 13.50
C PRO A 59 1.92 -8.74 12.81
N CYS A 60 3.13 -9.10 12.37
CA CYS A 60 3.39 -10.35 11.63
C CYS A 60 2.59 -10.47 10.33
N GLU A 61 2.26 -9.34 9.70
CA GLU A 61 1.50 -9.28 8.44
C GLU A 61 2.19 -8.39 7.40
N GLN A 62 2.04 -8.76 6.13
CA GLN A 62 2.60 -8.04 4.99
C GLN A 62 1.56 -7.86 3.88
N CYS A 63 1.71 -6.78 3.11
CA CYS A 63 0.93 -6.56 1.91
C CYS A 63 1.35 -7.54 0.81
N CYS A 64 0.40 -8.29 0.27
CA CYS A 64 0.58 -9.12 -0.92
C CYS A 64 -0.60 -8.88 -1.87
N ASP A 65 -0.30 -8.34 -3.05
CA ASP A 65 -1.28 -8.07 -4.12
C ASP A 65 -2.51 -7.28 -3.62
N GLY A 66 -2.25 -6.30 -2.73
CA GLY A 66 -3.27 -5.44 -2.14
C GLY A 66 -4.01 -6.03 -0.95
N VAL A 67 -3.63 -7.20 -0.44
CA VAL A 67 -4.23 -7.82 0.76
C VAL A 67 -3.22 -7.81 1.90
N CYS A 68 -3.66 -7.49 3.12
CA CYS A 68 -2.85 -7.69 4.31
C CYS A 68 -2.90 -9.17 4.70
N THR A 69 -1.77 -9.86 4.65
CA THR A 69 -1.71 -11.31 4.85
C THR A 69 -0.71 -11.68 5.94
N PRO A 70 -0.97 -12.71 6.75
CA PRO A 70 0.00 -13.23 7.70
C PRO A 70 1.29 -13.67 7.01
N VAL A 71 2.42 -13.31 7.61
CA VAL A 71 3.74 -13.78 7.18
C VAL A 71 3.84 -15.29 7.42
N GLN A 72 4.14 -16.03 6.36
CA GLN A 72 4.51 -17.44 6.47
C GLN A 72 6.01 -17.58 6.71
N PHE A 73 6.42 -18.69 7.32
CA PHE A 73 7.83 -18.98 7.59
C PHE A 73 8.25 -20.24 6.82
N SER A 74 9.46 -20.22 6.29
CA SER A 74 10.06 -21.42 5.71
C SER A 74 10.36 -22.44 6.81
N SER A 75 10.28 -23.72 6.47
CA SER A 75 10.64 -24.82 7.38
C SER A 75 12.16 -25.05 7.49
N GLN A 76 12.97 -24.19 6.88
CA GLN A 76 14.44 -24.25 6.97
C GLN A 76 14.88 -23.68 8.33
N ASP A 77 16.03 -24.14 8.84
CA ASP A 77 16.62 -23.66 10.08
C ASP A 77 17.86 -22.80 9.77
N PRO A 78 17.89 -21.50 10.15
CA PRO A 78 16.84 -20.76 10.86
C PRO A 78 15.65 -20.42 9.96
N SER A 79 14.46 -20.40 10.56
CA SER A 79 13.23 -20.06 9.84
C SER A 79 13.26 -18.63 9.33
N THR A 80 13.04 -18.48 8.03
CA THR A 80 13.02 -17.16 7.37
C THR A 80 11.59 -16.78 6.99
N PRO A 81 11.20 -15.50 7.15
CA PRO A 81 9.95 -14.99 6.60
C PRO A 81 9.89 -15.21 5.09
N ILE A 82 8.79 -15.76 4.61
CA ILE A 82 8.48 -15.84 3.18
C ILE A 82 7.91 -14.49 2.77
N SER A 83 8.70 -13.72 2.02
CA SER A 83 8.28 -12.44 1.46
C SER A 83 7.53 -12.64 0.14
N CYS A 84 6.47 -11.86 -0.08
CA CYS A 84 5.82 -11.75 -1.39
C CYS A 84 6.30 -10.55 -2.22
N ALA A 85 7.31 -9.83 -1.72
CA ALA A 85 8.02 -8.84 -2.52
C ALA A 85 8.72 -9.51 -3.71
N LYS A 86 8.62 -8.92 -4.90
CA LYS A 86 9.30 -9.37 -6.13
C LYS A 86 10.49 -8.48 -6.43
#